data_AF-A0A1G1HJ78-F1
#
_entry.id   AF-A0A1G1HJ78-F1
#
_cell.length_a   1.000
_cell.length_b   1.000
_cell.length_c   1.000
_cell.angle_alpha   90.00
_cell.angle_beta   90.00
_cell.angle_gamma   90.00
#
_symmetry.space_group_name_H-M   'P 1'
#
loop_
_entity.id
_entity.type
_entity.pdbx_description
1 polymer ?
#
loop_
_entity_poly.entity_id
_entity_poly.type
_entity_poly.pdbx_seq_one_letter_code
_entity_poly.pdbx_strand_id
1 'polypeptide(L)'
;MKRKIVIGLLAILVVVLTTTNSNAQERIKRSIGPANFYISIKDQIKVTKEQEEKLLNIEQGAQKKLEEISTVVTKAQQSLSALTREEDVDLIKAKELLKNIATLEADMKFTILETITLENKILSKDQRDKANNIAKEMSKGQQRPPAQTPPPAPPAKK
;
A
#
# COMPACT_ATOMS: atom_id res chain seq x y z
N MET A 1 -0.77 -6.44 42.49
CA MET A 1 -1.65 -5.85 41.45
C MET A 1 -0.95 -5.32 40.18
N LYS A 2 0.38 -5.47 39.99
CA LYS A 2 1.08 -4.91 38.81
C LYS A 2 1.16 -5.84 37.57
N ARG A 3 0.97 -7.16 37.73
CA ARG A 3 1.10 -8.14 36.63
C ARG A 3 -0.04 -8.12 35.59
N LYS A 4 -1.26 -7.69 35.96
CA LYS A 4 -2.42 -7.72 35.04
C LYS A 4 -2.39 -6.60 33.99
N ILE A 5 -1.71 -5.48 34.25
CA ILE A 5 -1.63 -4.33 33.34
C ILE A 5 -0.63 -4.60 32.20
N VAL A 6 0.45 -5.33 32.48
CA VAL A 6 1.49 -5.67 31.48
C VAL A 6 0.95 -6.63 30.40
N ILE A 7 0.11 -7.60 30.80
CA ILE A 7 -0.49 -8.57 29.87
C ILE A 7 -1.51 -7.91 28.94
N GLY A 8 -2.27 -6.91 29.43
CA GLY A 8 -3.25 -6.17 28.61
C GLY A 8 -2.61 -5.33 27.51
N LEU A 9 -1.48 -4.69 27.79
CA LEU A 9 -0.72 -3.92 26.79
C LEU A 9 -0.06 -4.82 25.73
N LEU A 10 0.43 -5.99 26.14
CA LEU A 10 1.00 -7.01 25.24
C LEU A 10 -0.04 -7.57 24.27
N ALA A 11 -1.27 -7.83 24.74
CA ALA A 11 -2.34 -8.32 23.88
C ALA A 11 -2.76 -7.30 22.81
N ILE A 12 -2.81 -6.00 23.16
CA ILE A 12 -3.09 -4.92 22.20
C ILE A 12 -1.97 -4.82 21.16
N LEU A 13 -0.70 -4.95 21.56
CA LEU A 13 0.43 -4.93 20.65
C LEU A 13 0.38 -6.08 19.62
N VAL A 14 0.00 -7.29 20.07
CA VAL A 14 -0.12 -8.47 19.20
C VAL A 14 -1.29 -8.35 18.21
N VAL A 15 -2.41 -7.74 18.61
CA VAL A 15 -3.56 -7.49 17.71
C VAL A 15 -3.23 -6.41 16.67
N VAL A 16 -2.48 -5.37 17.05
CA VAL A 16 -2.01 -4.35 16.09
C VAL A 16 -0.99 -4.93 15.11
N LEU A 17 -0.09 -5.82 15.55
CA LEU A 17 0.93 -6.46 14.70
C LEU A 17 0.35 -7.49 13.70
N THR A 18 -0.74 -8.16 14.05
CA THR A 18 -1.37 -9.17 13.18
C THR A 18 -2.25 -8.56 12.09
N THR A 19 -2.96 -7.46 12.39
CA THR A 19 -3.82 -6.76 11.41
C THR A 19 -3.03 -5.98 10.36
N THR A 20 -1.79 -5.57 10.64
CA THR A 20 -0.90 -4.97 9.65
C THR A 20 -0.43 -5.97 8.58
N ASN A 21 -0.33 -7.25 8.92
CA ASN A 21 0.24 -8.26 8.00
C ASN A 21 -0.71 -8.62 6.84
N SER A 22 -2.02 -8.74 7.11
CA SER A 22 -3.03 -8.97 6.08
C SER A 22 -3.12 -7.83 5.07
N ASN A 23 -2.95 -6.58 5.54
CA ASN A 23 -2.97 -5.41 4.68
C ASN A 23 -1.69 -5.26 3.83
N ALA A 24 -0.53 -5.70 4.32
CA ALA A 24 0.72 -5.61 3.58
C ALA A 24 0.77 -6.59 2.39
N GLN A 25 0.30 -7.82 2.58
CA GLN A 25 0.22 -8.81 1.51
C GLN A 25 -0.82 -8.47 0.43
N GLU A 26 -1.99 -7.95 0.82
CA GLU A 26 -2.98 -7.49 -0.17
C GLU A 26 -2.50 -6.30 -1.01
N ARG A 27 -1.64 -5.44 -0.46
CA ARG A 27 -1.06 -4.31 -1.19
C ARG A 27 -0.11 -4.74 -2.30
N ILE A 28 0.59 -5.87 -2.16
CA ILE A 28 1.54 -6.38 -3.17
C ILE A 28 0.80 -6.93 -4.40
N LYS A 29 -0.47 -7.36 -4.25
CA LYS A 29 -1.31 -7.78 -5.38
C LYS A 29 -1.90 -6.62 -6.18
N ARG A 30 -1.81 -5.38 -5.67
CA ARG A 30 -2.26 -4.19 -6.39
C ARG A 30 -1.08 -3.62 -7.19
N SER A 31 -1.38 -2.95 -8.30
CA SER A 31 -0.40 -2.16 -9.05
C SER A 31 0.43 -1.30 -8.10
N ILE A 32 1.75 -1.40 -8.19
CA ILE A 32 2.69 -0.65 -7.34
C ILE A 32 2.76 0.79 -7.82
N GLY A 33 3.01 0.94 -9.12
CA GLY A 33 3.12 2.23 -9.78
C GLY A 33 1.97 2.51 -10.75
N PRO A 34 2.03 3.66 -11.44
CA PRO A 34 1.10 4.00 -12.51
C PRO A 34 1.26 3.18 -13.80
N ALA A 35 2.23 2.26 -13.92
CA ALA A 35 2.46 1.45 -15.13
C ALA A 35 1.18 0.80 -15.68
N ASN A 36 0.42 0.08 -14.85
CA ASN A 36 -0.82 -0.56 -15.30
C ASN A 36 -1.87 0.45 -15.78
N PHE A 37 -1.92 1.63 -15.15
CA PHE A 37 -2.78 2.72 -15.62
C PHE A 37 -2.32 3.21 -16.99
N TYR A 38 -1.04 3.50 -17.18
CA TYR A 38 -0.49 3.93 -18.48
C TYR A 38 -0.74 2.92 -19.59
N ILE A 39 -0.58 1.64 -19.30
CA ILE A 39 -0.83 0.55 -20.25
C ILE A 39 -2.33 0.48 -20.59
N SER A 40 -3.22 0.67 -19.62
CA SER A 40 -4.68 0.66 -19.86
C SER A 40 -5.16 1.79 -20.78
N ILE A 41 -4.41 2.89 -20.87
CA ILE A 41 -4.71 4.05 -21.72
C ILE A 41 -3.70 4.21 -22.86
N LYS A 42 -2.97 3.14 -23.21
CA LYS A 42 -1.79 3.21 -24.08
C LYS A 42 -2.06 3.85 -25.45
N ASP A 43 -3.22 3.57 -26.04
CA ASP A 43 -3.57 4.13 -27.35
C ASP A 43 -3.86 5.64 -27.27
N GLN A 44 -4.42 6.11 -26.14
CA GLN A 44 -4.77 7.52 -25.93
C GLN A 44 -3.54 8.40 -25.72
N ILE A 45 -2.54 7.88 -25.01
CA ILE A 45 -1.28 8.58 -24.75
C ILE A 45 -0.16 8.14 -25.69
N LYS A 46 -0.44 7.25 -26.65
CA LYS A 46 0.51 6.73 -27.65
C LYS A 46 1.76 6.10 -27.02
N VAL A 47 1.59 5.21 -26.04
CA VAL A 47 2.71 4.42 -25.48
C VAL A 47 3.24 3.49 -26.56
N THR A 48 4.55 3.49 -26.78
CA THR A 48 5.18 2.56 -27.73
C THR A 48 5.33 1.16 -27.13
N LYS A 49 5.51 0.13 -27.96
CA LYS A 49 5.80 -1.23 -27.47
C LYS A 49 7.03 -1.27 -26.54
N GLU A 50 8.08 -0.54 -26.90
CA GLU A 50 9.28 -0.44 -26.07
C GLU A 50 9.01 0.21 -24.70
N GLN A 51 8.17 1.26 -24.66
CA GLN A 51 7.76 1.88 -23.41
C GLN A 51 6.89 0.93 -22.58
N GLU A 52 5.96 0.20 -23.20
CA GLU A 52 5.11 -0.81 -22.55
C GLU A 52 5.96 -1.91 -21.90
N GLU A 53 6.94 -2.47 -22.62
CA GLU A 53 7.88 -3.47 -22.09
C GLU A 53 8.70 -2.92 -20.91
N LYS A 54 9.22 -1.70 -21.02
CA LYS A 54 9.97 -1.05 -19.92
C LYS A 54 9.12 -0.86 -18.68
N LEU A 55 7.88 -0.39 -18.84
CA LEU A 55 6.93 -0.21 -17.74
C LEU A 55 6.62 -1.54 -17.05
N LEU A 56 6.34 -2.59 -17.82
CA LEU A 56 6.08 -3.93 -17.28
C LEU A 56 7.28 -4.51 -16.53
N ASN A 57 8.50 -4.35 -17.08
CA ASN A 57 9.72 -4.83 -16.44
C ASN A 57 10.00 -4.12 -15.11
N ILE A 58 9.76 -2.80 -15.04
CA ILE A 58 9.90 -2.03 -13.79
C ILE A 58 8.89 -2.50 -12.74
N GLU A 59 7.61 -2.64 -13.13
CA GLU A 59 6.54 -3.09 -12.24
C GLU A 59 6.81 -4.52 -11.72
N GLN A 60 7.18 -5.46 -12.60
CA GLN A 60 7.51 -6.85 -12.21
C GLN A 60 8.73 -6.92 -11.28
N GLY A 61 9.79 -6.17 -11.58
CA GLY A 61 10.97 -6.10 -10.72
C GLY A 61 10.64 -5.55 -9.33
N ALA A 62 9.79 -4.53 -9.26
CA ALA A 62 9.32 -3.98 -8.01
C ALA A 62 8.44 -4.96 -7.22
N GLN A 63 7.53 -5.67 -7.89
CA GLN A 63 6.67 -6.69 -7.26
C GLN A 63 7.52 -7.78 -6.60
N LYS A 64 8.51 -8.31 -7.33
CA LYS A 64 9.43 -9.31 -6.79
C LYS A 64 10.17 -8.78 -5.55
N LYS A 65 10.74 -7.57 -5.63
CA LYS A 65 11.46 -6.96 -4.51
C LYS A 65 10.56 -6.73 -3.29
N LEU A 66 9.33 -6.27 -3.48
CA LEU A 66 8.37 -6.08 -2.39
C LEU A 66 7.93 -7.41 -1.77
N GLU A 67 7.77 -8.47 -2.56
CA GLU A 67 7.46 -9.81 -2.06
C GLU A 67 8.59 -10.38 -1.20
N GLU A 68 9.84 -10.19 -1.64
CA GLU A 68 11.04 -10.55 -0.87
C GLU A 68 11.08 -9.80 0.47
N ILE A 69 10.93 -8.47 0.47
CA ILE A 69 10.95 -7.66 1.69
C ILE A 69 9.79 -8.05 2.62
N SER A 70 8.58 -8.23 2.08
CA SER A 70 7.39 -8.63 2.83
C SER A 70 7.56 -9.99 3.53
N THR A 71 8.21 -10.94 2.86
CA THR A 71 8.55 -12.23 3.46
C THR A 71 9.49 -12.06 4.64
N VAL A 72 10.50 -11.19 4.53
CA VAL A 72 11.44 -10.91 5.63
C VAL A 72 10.74 -10.18 6.79
N VAL A 73 9.88 -9.19 6.51
CA VAL A 73 9.08 -8.49 7.52
C VAL A 73 8.20 -9.49 8.28
N THR A 74 7.52 -10.39 7.57
CA THR A 74 6.67 -11.41 8.18
C THR A 74 7.46 -12.30 9.15
N LYS A 75 8.65 -12.77 8.75
CA LYS A 75 9.52 -13.58 9.62
C LYS A 75 10.01 -12.80 10.83
N ALA A 76 10.36 -11.51 10.66
CA ALA A 76 10.79 -10.65 11.75
C ALA A 76 9.66 -10.39 12.76
N GLN A 77 8.42 -10.15 12.28
CA GLN A 77 7.23 -9.99 13.10
C GLN A 77 6.87 -11.28 13.86
N GLN A 78 6.96 -12.44 13.21
CA GLN A 78 6.78 -13.74 13.85
C GLN A 78 7.81 -13.96 14.96
N SER A 79 9.09 -13.63 14.70
CA SER A 79 10.16 -13.71 15.70
C SER A 79 9.90 -12.80 16.90
N LEU A 80 9.46 -11.56 16.66
CA LEU A 80 9.08 -10.62 17.72
C LEU A 80 7.89 -11.15 18.52
N SER A 81 6.87 -11.70 17.84
CA SER A 81 5.71 -12.28 18.52
C SER A 81 6.08 -13.50 19.38
N ALA A 82 7.01 -14.34 18.91
CA ALA A 82 7.52 -15.46 19.70
C ALA A 82 8.24 -14.97 20.96
N LEU A 83 9.14 -13.99 20.82
CA LEU A 83 9.88 -13.38 21.93
C LEU A 83 8.95 -12.79 23.00
N THR A 84 7.85 -12.15 22.58
CA THR A 84 6.88 -11.56 23.53
C THR A 84 6.08 -12.57 24.35
N ARG A 85 6.15 -13.86 24.02
CA ARG A 85 5.46 -14.95 24.74
C ARG A 85 6.38 -15.66 25.74
N GLU A 86 7.67 -15.32 25.76
CA GLU A 86 8.63 -15.86 26.72
C GLU A 86 8.34 -15.31 28.13
N GLU A 87 8.65 -16.09 29.17
CA GLU A 87 8.41 -15.69 30.57
C GLU A 87 9.31 -14.52 31.00
N ASP A 88 10.55 -14.51 30.50
CA ASP A 88 11.50 -13.41 30.63
C ASP A 88 11.84 -12.85 29.25
N VAL A 89 11.35 -11.65 28.96
CA VAL A 89 11.47 -11.05 27.64
C VAL A 89 12.79 -10.32 27.50
N ASP A 90 13.64 -10.77 26.58
CA ASP A 90 14.86 -10.04 26.21
C ASP A 90 14.51 -8.73 25.46
N LEU A 91 14.51 -7.62 26.20
CA LEU A 91 14.20 -6.30 25.67
C LEU A 91 15.25 -5.77 24.67
N ILE A 92 16.50 -6.25 24.74
CA ILE A 92 17.55 -5.87 23.79
C ILE A 92 17.23 -6.50 22.44
N LYS A 93 16.98 -7.80 22.43
CA LYS A 93 16.57 -8.54 21.22
C LYS A 93 15.25 -8.02 20.63
N ALA A 94 14.28 -7.68 21.48
CA ALA A 94 13.02 -7.08 21.03
C ALA A 94 13.24 -5.74 20.32
N LYS A 95 14.11 -4.88 20.87
CA LYS A 95 14.46 -3.58 20.28
C LYS A 95 15.16 -3.74 18.93
N GLU A 96 16.03 -4.73 18.78
CA GLU A 96 16.70 -5.02 17.51
C GLU A 96 15.73 -5.50 16.44
N LEU A 97 14.82 -6.42 16.79
CA LEU A 97 13.77 -6.89 15.88
C LEU A 97 12.85 -5.75 15.43
N LEU A 98 12.44 -4.88 16.36
CA LEU A 98 11.63 -3.70 16.03
C LEU A 98 12.35 -2.73 15.09
N LYS A 99 13.65 -2.48 15.31
CA LYS A 99 14.46 -1.66 14.39
C LYS A 99 14.55 -2.29 13.01
N ASN A 100 14.78 -3.60 12.93
CA ASN A 100 14.86 -4.31 11.66
C ASN A 100 13.54 -4.22 10.88
N ILE A 101 12.40 -4.44 11.56
CA ILE A 101 11.07 -4.29 10.96
C ILE A 101 10.89 -2.86 10.41
N ALA A 102 11.22 -1.84 11.21
CA ALA A 102 11.09 -0.45 10.79
C ALA A 102 11.95 -0.11 9.56
N THR A 103 13.18 -0.62 9.50
CA THR A 103 14.06 -0.48 8.31
C THR A 103 13.44 -1.13 7.09
N LEU A 104 12.97 -2.38 7.20
CA LEU A 104 12.36 -3.10 6.08
C LEU A 104 11.08 -2.40 5.58
N GLU A 105 10.25 -1.87 6.48
CA GLU A 105 9.07 -1.08 6.10
C GLU A 105 9.44 0.23 5.38
N ALA A 106 10.55 0.86 5.76
CA ALA A 106 11.09 2.02 5.05
C ALA A 106 11.57 1.63 3.65
N ASP A 107 12.26 0.50 3.51
CA ASP A 107 12.74 -0.02 2.23
C ASP A 107 11.58 -0.36 1.28
N MET A 108 10.46 -0.89 1.80
CA MET A 108 9.24 -1.09 1.01
C MET A 108 8.72 0.24 0.44
N LYS A 109 8.60 1.27 1.29
CA LYS A 109 8.12 2.60 0.87
C LYS A 109 9.06 3.23 -0.16
N PHE A 110 10.37 3.10 0.05
CA PHE A 110 11.37 3.60 -0.88
C PHE A 110 11.30 2.88 -2.23
N THR A 111 11.14 1.57 -2.23
CA THR A 111 10.96 0.77 -3.46
C THR A 111 9.75 1.27 -4.26
N ILE A 112 8.60 1.53 -3.60
CA ILE A 112 7.41 2.08 -4.27
C ILE A 112 7.71 3.45 -4.89
N LEU A 113 8.37 4.35 -4.16
CA LEU A 113 8.73 5.69 -4.66
C LEU A 113 9.70 5.62 -5.85
N GLU A 114 10.68 4.72 -5.78
CA GLU A 114 11.63 4.44 -6.85
C GLU A 114 10.91 3.95 -8.11
N THR A 115 10.02 2.96 -7.97
CA THR A 115 9.18 2.43 -9.06
C THR A 115 8.37 3.53 -9.74
N ILE A 116 7.59 4.30 -8.97
CA ILE A 116 6.79 5.41 -9.50
C ILE A 116 7.68 6.42 -10.25
N THR A 117 8.85 6.73 -9.70
CA THR A 117 9.80 7.67 -10.31
C THR A 117 10.34 7.13 -11.63
N LEU A 118 10.70 5.86 -11.69
CA LEU A 118 11.24 5.22 -12.89
C LEU A 118 10.17 5.12 -13.98
N GLU A 119 8.96 4.69 -13.65
CA GLU A 119 7.85 4.59 -14.61
C GLU A 119 7.49 5.95 -15.22
N ASN A 120 7.45 6.99 -14.39
CA ASN A 120 7.22 8.35 -14.87
C ASN A 120 8.30 8.82 -15.84
N LYS A 121 9.56 8.39 -15.69
CA LYS A 121 10.66 8.75 -16.60
C LYS A 121 10.56 8.06 -17.96
N ILE A 122 9.85 6.93 -18.08
CA ILE A 122 9.66 6.23 -19.36
C ILE A 122 8.81 7.04 -20.33
N LEU A 123 7.81 7.75 -19.81
CA LEU A 123 6.92 8.59 -20.60
C LEU A 123 7.57 9.94 -20.92
N SER A 124 7.23 10.51 -22.07
CA SER A 124 7.51 11.91 -22.36
C SER A 124 6.64 12.82 -21.49
N LYS A 125 6.98 14.12 -21.41
CA LYS A 125 6.18 15.10 -20.68
C LYS A 125 4.73 15.15 -21.22
N ASP A 126 4.57 15.22 -22.53
CA ASP A 126 3.24 15.27 -23.17
C ASP A 126 2.40 14.03 -22.88
N GLN A 127 3.02 12.85 -22.84
CA GLN A 127 2.35 11.59 -22.48
C GLN A 127 1.87 11.62 -21.02
N ARG A 128 2.74 12.07 -20.10
CA ARG A 128 2.38 12.22 -18.67
C ARG A 128 1.25 13.23 -18.48
N ASP A 129 1.31 14.38 -19.16
CA ASP A 129 0.30 15.43 -19.03
C ASP A 129 -1.07 14.94 -19.53
N LYS A 130 -1.09 14.18 -20.64
CA LYS A 130 -2.31 13.51 -21.11
C LYS A 130 -2.83 12.47 -20.14
N ALA A 131 -1.95 11.61 -19.62
CA ALA A 131 -2.32 10.60 -18.63
C ALA A 131 -2.93 11.24 -17.37
N ASN A 132 -2.35 12.35 -16.90
CA ASN A 132 -2.85 13.12 -15.76
C ASN A 132 -4.24 13.71 -16.03
N ASN A 133 -4.48 14.22 -17.24
CA ASN A 133 -5.80 14.73 -17.62
C ASN A 133 -6.83 13.60 -17.67
N ILE A 134 -6.48 12.44 -18.24
CA ILE A 134 -7.36 11.28 -18.26
C ILE A 134 -7.69 10.82 -16.83
N ALA A 135 -6.69 10.72 -15.94
CA ALA A 135 -6.90 10.37 -14.55
C ALA A 135 -7.87 11.34 -13.83
N LYS A 136 -7.70 12.65 -14.06
CA LYS A 136 -8.61 13.69 -13.53
C LYS A 136 -10.04 13.50 -14.03
N GLU A 137 -10.24 13.28 -15.33
CA GLU A 137 -11.59 13.07 -15.89
C GLU A 137 -12.24 11.79 -15.36
N MET A 138 -11.47 10.69 -15.21
CA MET A 138 -11.99 9.46 -14.61
C MET A 138 -12.43 9.65 -13.15
N SER A 139 -11.69 10.46 -12.37
CA SER A 139 -12.08 10.77 -10.98
C SER A 139 -13.34 11.62 -10.87
N LYS A 140 -13.60 12.52 -11.83
CA LYS A 140 -14.83 13.32 -11.88
C LYS A 140 -16.06 12.47 -12.19
N GLY A 141 -15.91 11.48 -13.09
CA GLY A 141 -17.01 10.58 -13.47
C GLY A 141 -17.48 9.62 -12.36
N GLN A 142 -16.67 9.43 -11.31
CA GLN A 142 -17.04 8.61 -10.14
C GLN A 142 -17.71 9.40 -9.01
N GLN A 143 -17.77 10.74 -9.11
CA GLN A 143 -18.59 11.53 -8.20
C GLN A 143 -20.06 11.28 -8.52
N ARG A 144 -20.72 10.46 -7.69
CA ARG A 144 -22.20 10.36 -7.70
C ARG A 144 -22.77 11.78 -7.68
N PRO A 145 -23.81 12.08 -8.49
CA PRO A 145 -24.51 13.35 -8.36
C PRO A 145 -24.96 13.51 -6.90
N PRO A 146 -24.93 14.73 -6.33
CA PRO A 146 -25.40 14.98 -4.97
C PRO A 146 -26.79 14.36 -4.83
N ALA A 147 -26.97 13.56 -3.77
CA ALA A 147 -28.23 12.88 -3.49
C ALA A 147 -29.36 13.91 -3.64
N GLN A 148 -30.25 13.68 -4.62
CA GLN A 148 -31.42 14.51 -4.80
C GLN A 148 -32.15 14.54 -3.45
N THR A 149 -32.29 15.74 -2.88
CA THR A 149 -33.06 15.96 -1.66
C THR A 149 -34.42 15.26 -1.81
N PRO A 150 -34.87 14.50 -0.80
CA PRO A 150 -36.18 13.85 -0.86
C PRO A 150 -37.25 14.90 -1.16
N PRO A 151 -38.25 14.60 -2.02
CA PRO A 151 -39.35 15.52 -2.27
C PRO A 151 -40.03 15.86 -0.93
N PRO A 152 -40.44 17.12 -0.73
CA PRO A 152 -41.05 17.56 0.52
C PRO A 152 -42.29 16.72 0.83
N ALA A 153 -42.41 16.29 2.09
CA ALA A 153 -43.53 15.49 2.55
C ALA A 153 -44.85 16.26 2.31
N PRO A 154 -45.90 15.59 1.82
CA PRO A 154 -47.19 16.24 1.57
C PRO A 154 -47.77 16.79 2.88
N PRO A 155 -48.43 17.96 2.85
CA PRO A 155 -48.96 18.60 4.04
C PRO A 155 -50.00 17.70 4.70
N ALA A 156 -49.85 17.49 6.01
CA ALA A 156 -50.81 16.75 6.81
C ALA A 156 -52.18 17.43 6.75
N LYS A 157 -53.19 16.69 6.27
CA LYS A 157 -54.59 17.14 6.32
C LYS A 157 -55.04 17.17 7.78
N LYS A 158 -55.53 18.32 8.22
CA LYS A 158 -56.27 18.48 9.47
C LYS A 158 -57.68 17.89 9.35
#